data_AF-N8YD96-F1
#
_entry.id   AF-N8YD96-F1
#
_cell.length_a   1.000
_cell.length_b   1.000
_cell.length_c   1.000
_cell.angle_alpha   90.00
_cell.angle_beta   90.00
_cell.angle_gamma   90.00
#
_symmetry.space_group_name_H-M   'P 1'
#
loop_
_entity.id
_entity.type
_entity.pdbx_description
1 polymer ?
#
loop_
_entity_poly.entity_id
_entity_poly.type
_entity_poly.pdbx_seq_one_letter_code
_entity_poly.pdbx_strand_id
1 'polypeptide(L)'
;MLNNIQLLRAFAAINVVFFHIIGISVQYGMPATNFLFMKDWGQNGVDIFFVISGFIMVYIQSKKRKAPLDFFRNRVERIVPIYWILTALLCVLYFILPSAFANTELNLNKMFFSVLFLENLVNNKLPVLYVGWTLEYEMLFYFIFALCLFIRKQVVSYMMMVVILGSVDICCLKK
;
A
#
# COMPACT_ATOMS: atom_id res chain seq x y z
N MET A 1 -14.82 12.51 -16.90
CA MET A 1 -15.07 11.85 -15.59
C MET A 1 -13.89 11.03 -15.09
N LEU A 2 -13.36 10.05 -15.83
CA LEU A 2 -12.21 9.24 -15.37
C LEU A 2 -10.98 10.08 -14.97
N ASN A 3 -10.68 11.16 -15.71
CA ASN A 3 -9.54 12.03 -15.41
C ASN A 3 -9.67 12.71 -14.04
N ASN A 4 -10.86 13.17 -13.65
CA ASN A 4 -11.08 13.81 -12.34
C ASN A 4 -10.87 12.82 -11.20
N ILE A 5 -11.28 11.56 -11.40
CA ILE A 5 -11.08 10.49 -10.41
C ILE A 5 -9.59 10.10 -10.31
N GLN A 6 -8.87 10.09 -11.44
CA GLN A 6 -7.42 9.87 -11.43
C GLN A 6 -6.66 11.03 -10.77
N LEU A 7 -7.12 12.27 -10.94
CA LEU A 7 -6.61 13.44 -10.21
C LEU A 7 -6.81 13.29 -8.70
N LEU A 8 -7.98 12.84 -8.26
CA LEU A 8 -8.23 12.56 -6.84
C LEU A 8 -7.32 11.44 -6.32
N ARG A 9 -7.06 10.40 -7.11
CA ARG A 9 -6.09 9.36 -6.74
C ARG A 9 -4.67 9.91 -6.62
N ALA A 10 -4.27 10.81 -7.51
CA ALA A 10 -2.97 11.48 -7.45
C ALA A 10 -2.86 12.36 -6.19
N PHE A 11 -3.90 13.13 -5.88
CA PHE A 11 -3.98 13.93 -4.66
C PHE A 11 -3.89 13.05 -3.40
N ALA A 12 -4.63 11.94 -3.36
CA ALA A 12 -4.58 10.99 -2.26
C ALA A 12 -3.16 10.39 -2.08
N ALA A 13 -2.51 9.98 -3.18
CA ALA A 13 -1.15 9.48 -3.15
C ALA A 13 -0.14 10.51 -2.65
N ILE A 14 -0.26 11.78 -3.05
CA ILE A 14 0.59 12.87 -2.56
C ILE A 14 0.39 13.06 -1.05
N ASN A 15 -0.84 13.00 -0.56
CA ASN A 15 -1.13 13.10 0.88
C ASN A 15 -0.46 11.97 1.68
N VAL A 16 -0.47 10.73 1.14
CA VAL A 16 0.26 9.59 1.72
C VAL A 16 1.76 9.82 1.71
N VAL A 17 2.33 10.43 0.67
CA VAL A 17 3.77 10.76 0.64
C VAL A 17 4.11 11.78 1.73
N PHE A 18 3.31 12.84 1.90
CA PHE A 18 3.52 13.82 2.97
C PHE A 18 3.46 13.19 4.36
N PHE A 19 2.50 12.28 4.59
CA PHE A 19 2.41 11.51 5.83
C PHE A 19 3.73 10.81 6.18
N HIS A 20 4.30 10.10 5.20
CA HIS A 20 5.52 9.34 5.38
C HIS A 20 6.74 10.24 5.57
N ILE A 21 6.85 11.34 4.82
CA ILE A 21 7.94 12.31 4.97
C ILE A 21 7.93 12.91 6.37
N ILE A 22 6.77 13.37 6.86
CA ILE A 22 6.63 13.96 8.21
C ILE A 22 6.99 12.91 9.27
N GLY A 23 6.50 11.68 9.14
CA GLY A 23 6.81 10.58 10.07
C GLY A 23 8.31 10.28 10.15
N ILE A 24 8.98 10.20 9.00
CA ILE A 24 10.43 9.97 8.92
C ILE A 24 11.20 11.17 9.49
N SER A 25 10.83 12.41 9.15
CA SER A 25 11.49 13.61 9.68
C SER A 25 11.46 13.67 11.21
N VAL A 26 10.32 13.33 11.83
CA VAL A 26 10.19 13.26 13.29
C VAL A 26 11.08 12.15 13.87
N GLN A 27 11.12 10.98 13.23
CA GLN A 27 11.94 9.85 13.68
C GLN A 27 13.44 10.17 13.70
N TYR A 28 13.93 10.97 12.75
CA TYR A 28 15.33 11.41 12.67
C TYR A 28 15.60 12.74 13.40
N GLY A 29 14.65 13.24 14.21
CA GLY A 29 14.83 14.44 15.01
C GLY A 29 14.88 15.74 14.21
N MET A 30 14.41 15.75 12.96
CA MET A 30 14.30 16.97 12.16
C MET A 30 13.07 17.79 12.56
N PRO A 31 13.16 19.13 12.54
CA PRO A 31 12.06 20.00 12.95
C PRO A 31 10.89 19.94 11.95
N ALA A 32 9.92 19.07 12.23
CA ALA A 32 8.66 18.95 11.47
C ALA A 32 7.46 19.62 12.17
N THR A 33 7.72 20.44 13.19
CA THR A 33 6.70 21.05 14.08
C THR A 33 5.60 21.79 13.33
N ASN A 34 5.95 22.49 12.26
CA ASN A 34 4.99 23.24 11.44
C ASN A 34 4.05 22.34 10.63
N PHE A 35 4.39 21.06 10.42
CA PHE A 35 3.60 20.12 9.62
C PHE A 35 3.01 18.98 10.45
N LEU A 36 3.20 18.99 11.78
CA LEU A 36 2.70 17.93 12.67
C LEU A 36 1.17 17.80 12.58
N PHE A 37 0.45 18.90 12.33
CA PHE A 37 -1.00 18.88 12.13
C PHE A 37 -1.45 18.05 10.92
N MET A 38 -0.57 17.86 9.93
CA MET A 38 -0.84 17.03 8.74
C MET A 38 -0.52 15.55 8.97
N LYS A 39 0.15 15.19 10.08
CA LYS A 39 0.49 13.79 10.38
C LYS A 39 -0.77 12.94 10.50
N ASP A 40 -1.81 13.41 11.17
CA ASP A 40 -3.05 12.65 11.30
C ASP A 40 -3.91 12.75 10.03
N TRP A 41 -3.78 13.85 9.28
CA TRP A 41 -4.55 14.10 8.06
C TRP A 41 -4.04 13.30 6.85
N GLY A 42 -2.75 13.00 6.82
CA GLY A 42 -2.12 12.21 5.76
C GLY A 42 -2.58 10.75 5.73
N GLN A 43 -3.06 10.23 6.87
CA GLN A 43 -3.61 8.87 7.00
C GLN A 43 -4.89 8.70 6.16
N ASN A 44 -5.76 9.70 6.15
CA ASN A 44 -6.99 9.71 5.33
C ASN A 44 -6.68 9.55 3.82
N GLY A 45 -5.46 9.90 3.39
CA GLY A 45 -5.02 9.69 2.01
C GLY A 45 -5.01 8.22 1.61
N VAL A 46 -4.72 7.31 2.54
CA VAL A 46 -4.73 5.86 2.30
C VAL A 46 -6.16 5.41 2.01
N ASP A 47 -7.12 5.77 2.85
CA ASP A 47 -8.52 5.37 2.70
C ASP A 47 -9.11 5.86 1.37
N ILE A 48 -8.89 7.14 1.05
CA ILE A 48 -9.35 7.73 -0.21
C ILE A 48 -8.72 7.01 -1.41
N PHE A 49 -7.43 6.68 -1.33
CA PHE A 49 -6.73 5.95 -2.39
C PHE A 49 -7.33 4.56 -2.63
N PHE A 50 -7.65 3.81 -1.56
CA PHE A 50 -8.25 2.48 -1.66
C PHE A 50 -9.67 2.52 -2.21
N VAL A 51 -10.53 3.42 -1.71
CA VAL A 51 -11.91 3.58 -2.19
C VAL A 51 -11.95 3.92 -3.68
N ILE A 52 -11.13 4.90 -4.11
CA ILE A 52 -11.05 5.28 -5.52
C ILE A 52 -10.50 4.14 -6.37
N SER A 53 -9.48 3.42 -5.88
CA SER A 53 -8.89 2.29 -6.59
C SER A 53 -9.92 1.17 -6.81
N GLY A 54 -10.73 0.84 -5.80
CA GLY A 54 -11.82 -0.13 -5.92
C GLY A 54 -12.88 0.29 -6.93
N PHE A 55 -13.33 1.54 -6.88
CA PHE A 55 -14.28 2.08 -7.87
C PHE A 55 -13.74 1.97 -9.30
N ILE A 56 -12.50 2.39 -9.54
CA ILE A 56 -11.87 2.32 -10.86
C ILE A 56 -11.78 0.87 -11.36
N MET A 57 -11.47 -0.09 -10.50
CA MET A 57 -11.38 -1.50 -10.88
C MET A 57 -12.72 -2.06 -11.31
N VAL A 58 -13.77 -1.84 -10.54
CA VAL A 58 -15.14 -2.25 -10.90
C VAL A 58 -15.56 -1.61 -12.21
N TYR A 59 -15.30 -0.31 -12.37
CA TYR A 59 -15.68 0.44 -13.57
C TYR A 59 -14.94 -0.03 -14.82
N ILE A 60 -13.61 -0.25 -14.75
CA ILE A 60 -12.84 -0.75 -15.88
C ILE A 60 -13.26 -2.18 -16.22
N GLN A 61 -13.50 -3.01 -15.20
CA GLN A 61 -13.87 -4.40 -15.38
C GLN A 61 -15.28 -4.55 -15.97
N SER A 62 -16.24 -3.68 -15.60
CA SER A 62 -17.58 -3.68 -16.19
C SER A 62 -17.55 -3.36 -17.69
N LYS A 63 -16.62 -2.51 -18.13
CA LYS A 63 -16.43 -2.15 -19.55
C LYS A 63 -15.60 -3.14 -20.34
N LYS A 64 -14.43 -3.55 -19.84
CA LYS A 64 -13.46 -4.35 -20.61
C LYS A 64 -13.58 -5.86 -20.40
N ARG A 65 -14.27 -6.31 -19.33
CA ARG A 65 -14.45 -7.73 -18.97
C ARG A 65 -13.18 -8.57 -19.12
N LYS A 66 -12.05 -8.09 -18.58
CA LYS A 66 -10.78 -8.81 -18.66
C LYS A 66 -10.87 -10.13 -17.90
N ALA A 67 -10.11 -11.14 -18.33
CA ALA A 67 -9.96 -12.35 -17.53
C ALA A 67 -9.31 -11.99 -16.17
N PRO A 68 -9.69 -12.67 -15.07
CA PRO A 68 -9.18 -12.35 -13.74
C PRO A 68 -7.65 -12.43 -13.64
N LEU A 69 -7.06 -13.43 -14.30
CA LEU A 69 -5.61 -13.63 -14.34
C LEU A 69 -4.89 -12.50 -15.08
N ASP A 70 -5.44 -12.06 -16.22
CA ASP A 70 -4.90 -10.92 -16.96
C ASP A 70 -4.99 -9.62 -16.16
N PHE A 71 -6.08 -9.44 -15.40
CA PHE A 71 -6.22 -8.29 -14.51
C PHE A 71 -5.11 -8.26 -13.46
N PHE A 72 -4.88 -9.39 -12.77
CA PHE A 72 -3.88 -9.48 -11.70
C PHE A 72 -2.46 -9.34 -12.26
N ARG A 73 -2.13 -10.06 -13.35
CA ARG A 73 -0.81 -10.03 -14.00
C ARG A 73 -0.40 -8.62 -14.40
N ASN A 74 -1.30 -7.86 -15.04
CA ASN A 74 -1.05 -6.47 -15.44
C ASN A 74 -0.69 -5.54 -14.27
N ARG A 75 -1.06 -5.90 -13.04
CA ARG A 75 -0.76 -5.12 -11.83
C ARG A 75 0.54 -5.59 -11.17
N VAL A 76 0.72 -6.91 -11.06
CA VAL A 76 1.93 -7.53 -10.53
C VAL A 76 3.17 -7.07 -11.30
N GLU A 77 3.13 -7.13 -12.64
CA GLU A 77 4.26 -6.74 -13.50
C GLU A 77 4.65 -5.26 -13.39
N ARG A 78 3.77 -4.41 -12.83
CA ARG A 78 4.05 -2.98 -12.61
C ARG A 78 4.56 -2.69 -11.20
N ILE A 79 3.97 -3.32 -10.19
CA ILE A 79 4.23 -3.00 -8.79
C ILE A 79 5.43 -3.77 -8.26
N VAL A 80 5.50 -5.07 -8.55
CA VAL A 80 6.50 -5.98 -7.98
C VAL A 80 7.94 -5.58 -8.36
N PRO A 81 8.27 -5.26 -9.64
CA PRO A 81 9.63 -4.90 -9.99
C PRO A 81 10.13 -3.66 -9.26
N ILE A 82 9.29 -2.62 -9.17
CA ILE A 82 9.64 -1.36 -8.48
C ILE A 82 9.85 -1.62 -6.99
N TYR A 83 8.95 -2.37 -6.36
CA TYR A 83 9.07 -2.69 -4.94
C TYR A 83 10.32 -3.51 -4.62
N TRP A 84 10.65 -4.51 -5.44
CA TRP A 84 11.86 -5.31 -5.26
C TRP A 84 13.13 -4.49 -5.42
N ILE A 85 13.19 -3.60 -6.42
CA ILE A 85 14.34 -2.70 -6.62
C ILE A 85 14.52 -1.80 -5.39
N LEU A 86 13.45 -1.17 -4.90
CA LEU A 86 13.51 -0.30 -3.72
C LEU A 86 13.88 -1.05 -2.44
N THR A 87 13.33 -2.26 -2.26
CA THR A 87 13.64 -3.12 -1.11
C THR A 87 15.11 -3.55 -1.14
N ALA A 88 15.61 -3.98 -2.31
CA ALA A 88 17.00 -4.35 -2.50
C ALA A 88 17.94 -3.16 -2.24
N LEU A 89 17.61 -1.98 -2.76
CA LEU A 89 18.35 -0.75 -2.52
C LEU A 89 18.44 -0.43 -1.03
N LEU A 90 17.33 -0.52 -0.29
CA LEU A 90 17.35 -0.30 1.17
C LEU A 90 18.18 -1.35 1.91
N CYS A 91 18.11 -2.62 1.50
CA CYS A 91 18.97 -3.66 2.09
C CYS A 91 20.45 -3.33 1.87
N VAL A 92 20.83 -2.91 0.66
CA VAL A 92 22.21 -2.49 0.35
C VAL A 92 22.63 -1.28 1.19
N LEU A 93 21.78 -0.25 1.29
CA LEU A 93 22.05 0.93 2.11
C LEU A 93 22.22 0.59 3.59
N TYR A 94 21.46 -0.38 4.11
CA TYR A 94 21.62 -0.86 5.47
C TYR A 94 23.01 -1.45 5.73
N PHE A 95 23.55 -2.23 4.79
CA PHE A 95 24.89 -2.80 4.92
C PHE A 95 26.00 -1.74 4.81
N ILE A 96 25.79 -0.67 4.04
CA ILE A 96 26.78 0.41 3.85
C ILE A 96 26.73 1.42 5.01
N LEU A 97 25.54 1.74 5.53
CA LEU A 97 25.30 2.77 6.54
C LEU A 97 24.47 2.23 7.72
N PRO A 98 24.97 1.24 8.49
CA PRO A 98 24.19 0.63 9.57
C PRO A 98 23.81 1.62 10.67
N SER A 99 24.61 2.67 10.91
CA SER A 99 24.33 3.72 11.90
C SER A 99 23.10 4.56 11.57
N ALA A 100 22.73 4.68 10.29
CA ALA A 100 21.52 5.41 9.87
C ALA A 100 20.24 4.61 10.16
N PHE A 101 20.33 3.28 10.29
CA PHE A 101 19.18 2.39 10.43
C PHE A 101 19.12 1.71 11.80
N ALA A 102 19.72 2.31 12.83
CA ALA A 102 19.96 1.73 14.15
C ALA A 102 18.73 1.16 14.87
N ASN A 103 17.51 1.55 14.48
CA ASN A 103 16.24 1.06 15.05
C ASN A 103 15.56 -0.04 14.22
N THR A 104 16.21 -0.53 13.16
CA THR A 104 15.63 -1.48 12.21
C THR A 104 16.34 -2.82 12.32
N GLU A 105 15.70 -3.78 13.00
CA GLU A 105 16.17 -5.16 12.99
C GLU A 105 15.95 -5.76 11.59
N LEU A 106 17.04 -6.04 10.88
CA LEU A 106 17.04 -6.78 9.63
C LEU A 106 17.43 -8.24 9.90
N ASN A 107 16.45 -9.12 9.69
CA ASN A 107 16.63 -10.57 9.73
C ASN A 107 16.34 -11.15 8.34
N LEU A 108 17.01 -12.26 7.99
CA LEU A 108 16.76 -12.95 6.71
C LEU A 108 15.29 -13.32 6.52
N ASN A 109 14.61 -13.73 7.59
CA ASN A 109 13.16 -13.98 7.58
C ASN A 109 12.38 -12.71 7.20
N LYS A 110 12.71 -11.56 7.81
CA LYS A 110 12.05 -10.29 7.52
C LYS A 110 12.27 -9.84 6.07
N MET A 111 13.47 -10.03 5.53
CA MET A 111 13.75 -9.75 4.11
C MET A 111 12.89 -10.64 3.20
N PHE A 112 12.82 -11.94 3.49
CA PHE A 112 12.04 -12.89 2.70
C PHE A 112 10.54 -12.57 2.71
N PHE A 113 9.96 -12.37 3.89
CA PHE A 113 8.54 -12.02 4.03
C PHE A 113 8.23 -10.63 3.47
N SER A 114 9.16 -9.67 3.57
CA SER A 114 8.98 -8.34 2.96
C SER A 114 8.95 -8.41 1.45
N VAL A 115 9.81 -9.20 0.81
CA VAL A 115 9.84 -9.40 -0.65
C VAL A 115 8.56 -10.05 -1.17
N LEU A 116 7.94 -10.90 -0.34
CA LEU A 116 6.67 -11.57 -0.64
C LEU A 116 5.42 -10.75 -0.30
N PHE A 117 5.55 -9.52 0.21
CA PHE A 117 4.42 -8.70 0.66
C PHE A 117 3.60 -9.36 1.78
N LEU A 118 4.26 -10.10 2.69
CA LEU A 118 3.60 -10.87 3.74
C LEU A 118 4.08 -10.52 5.16
N GLU A 119 5.10 -9.66 5.32
CA GLU A 119 5.68 -9.40 6.64
C GLU A 119 4.65 -8.72 7.56
N ASN A 120 3.89 -7.76 7.03
CA ASN A 120 2.87 -7.09 7.81
C ASN A 120 1.63 -7.98 8.01
N LEU A 121 1.25 -8.75 7.00
CA LEU A 121 0.06 -9.62 7.06
C LEU A 121 0.23 -10.83 8.00
N VAL A 122 1.44 -11.41 8.07
CA VAL A 122 1.71 -12.64 8.83
C VAL A 122 2.34 -12.35 10.18
N ASN A 123 3.32 -11.44 10.22
CA ASN A 123 4.12 -11.22 11.42
C ASN A 123 3.71 -9.94 12.17
N ASN A 124 2.73 -9.16 11.67
CA ASN A 124 2.34 -7.85 12.20
C ASN A 124 3.51 -6.87 12.36
N LYS A 125 4.58 -7.07 11.57
CA LYS A 125 5.80 -6.25 11.59
C LYS A 125 5.84 -5.35 10.36
N LEU A 126 6.49 -4.21 10.49
CA LEU A 126 6.69 -3.32 9.34
C LEU A 126 7.70 -3.94 8.37
N PRO A 127 7.42 -3.93 7.06
CA PRO A 127 8.34 -4.44 6.06
C PRO A 127 9.63 -3.60 6.01
N VAL A 128 10.66 -4.15 5.38
CA VAL A 128 11.97 -3.48 5.22
C VAL A 128 11.81 -2.10 4.58
N LEU A 129 11.03 -2.01 3.51
CA LEU A 129 10.55 -0.73 3.01
C LEU A 129 9.37 -0.31 3.87
N TYR A 130 9.54 0.73 4.70
CA TYR A 130 8.47 1.17 5.61
C TYR A 130 7.14 1.38 4.88
N VAL A 131 7.12 2.10 3.75
CA VAL A 131 5.92 2.33 2.91
C VAL A 131 5.31 1.02 2.34
N GLY A 132 6.04 -0.09 2.42
CA GLY A 132 5.59 -1.40 1.96
C GLY A 132 4.28 -1.86 2.60
N TRP A 133 3.96 -1.43 3.84
CA TRP A 133 2.74 -1.88 4.51
C TRP A 133 1.47 -1.54 3.71
N THR A 134 1.38 -0.36 3.07
CA THR A 134 0.23 -0.03 2.21
C THR A 134 0.21 -0.83 0.92
N LEU A 135 1.39 -1.15 0.38
CA LEU A 135 1.52 -1.95 -0.84
C LEU A 135 1.11 -3.41 -0.61
N GLU A 136 1.40 -3.99 0.56
CA GLU A 136 0.93 -5.34 0.91
C GLU A 136 -0.60 -5.40 0.88
N TYR A 137 -1.28 -4.41 1.46
CA TYR A 137 -2.74 -4.31 1.40
C TYR A 137 -3.25 -4.06 -0.04
N GLU A 138 -2.55 -3.26 -0.85
CA GLU A 138 -2.92 -3.04 -2.25
C GLU A 138 -2.83 -4.34 -3.06
N MET A 139 -1.78 -5.14 -2.85
CA MET A 139 -1.62 -6.44 -3.49
C MET A 139 -2.68 -7.46 -3.02
N LEU A 140 -2.97 -7.50 -1.72
CA LEU A 140 -4.04 -8.33 -1.17
C LEU A 140 -5.40 -7.91 -1.74
N PHE A 141 -5.67 -6.61 -1.83
CA PHE A 141 -6.89 -6.07 -2.42
C PHE A 141 -7.05 -6.52 -3.88
N TYR A 142 -5.98 -6.47 -4.66
CA TYR A 142 -5.99 -6.91 -6.06
C TYR A 142 -6.21 -8.40 -6.20
N PHE A 143 -5.61 -9.19 -5.31
CA PHE A 143 -5.76 -10.63 -5.28
C PHE A 143 -7.20 -11.04 -4.94
N ILE A 144 -7.78 -10.45 -3.88
CA ILE A 144 -9.18 -10.69 -3.51
C ILE A 144 -10.11 -10.26 -4.64
N PHE A 145 -9.88 -9.09 -5.25
CA PHE A 145 -10.67 -8.65 -6.40
C PHE A 145 -10.60 -9.63 -7.57
N ALA A 146 -9.41 -10.14 -7.91
CA ALA A 146 -9.24 -11.14 -8.96
C ALA A 146 -9.99 -12.44 -8.62
N LEU A 147 -9.92 -12.92 -7.37
CA LEU A 147 -10.69 -14.08 -6.91
C LEU A 147 -12.20 -13.84 -7.03
N CYS A 148 -12.68 -12.67 -6.63
CA CYS A 148 -14.09 -12.30 -6.74
C CYS A 148 -14.58 -12.34 -8.19
N LEU A 149 -13.75 -12.03 -9.19
CA LEU A 149 -14.15 -12.11 -10.60
C LEU A 149 -14.42 -13.54 -11.10
N PHE A 150 -13.96 -14.57 -10.39
CA PHE A 150 -14.34 -15.96 -10.66
C PHE A 150 -15.74 -16.30 -10.11
N ILE A 151 -16.28 -15.49 -9.20
CA ILE A 151 -17.55 -15.71 -8.49
C ILE A 151 -18.65 -14.77 -9.05
N ARG A 152 -19.93 -15.15 -8.89
CA ARG A 152 -21.09 -14.38 -9.39
C ARG A 152 -21.05 -12.90 -8.96
N LYS A 153 -21.38 -12.00 -9.90
CA LYS A 153 -21.26 -10.52 -9.82
C LYS A 153 -21.84 -9.83 -8.58
N GLN A 154 -22.84 -10.42 -7.93
CA GLN A 154 -23.50 -9.81 -6.76
C GLN A 154 -22.67 -9.95 -5.47
N VAL A 155 -21.96 -11.07 -5.31
CA VAL A 155 -21.11 -11.33 -4.13
C VAL A 155 -19.85 -10.46 -4.16
N VAL A 156 -19.38 -10.13 -5.35
CA VAL A 156 -18.20 -9.28 -5.62
C VAL A 156 -18.35 -7.88 -5.03
N SER A 157 -19.54 -7.29 -5.11
CA SER A 157 -19.80 -5.95 -4.55
C SER A 157 -19.77 -5.94 -3.03
N TYR A 158 -20.34 -6.96 -2.39
CA TYR A 158 -20.36 -7.07 -0.93
C TYR A 158 -18.96 -7.40 -0.36
N MET A 159 -18.22 -8.30 -1.00
CA MET A 159 -16.84 -8.61 -0.58
C MET A 159 -15.91 -7.40 -0.72
N MET A 160 -16.03 -6.61 -1.80
CA MET A 160 -15.25 -5.38 -1.92
C MET A 160 -15.58 -4.37 -0.83
N MET A 161 -16.85 -4.24 -0.46
CA MET A 161 -17.26 -3.33 0.62
C MET A 161 -16.66 -3.77 1.97
N VAL A 162 -16.63 -5.08 2.25
CA VAL A 162 -16.00 -5.64 3.46
C VAL A 162 -14.48 -5.47 3.46
N VAL A 163 -13.80 -5.65 2.33
CA VAL A 163 -12.34 -5.46 2.25
C VAL A 163 -11.95 -3.99 2.38
N ILE A 164 -12.75 -3.08 1.80
CA ILE A 164 -12.56 -1.63 1.96
C ILE A 164 -12.77 -1.25 3.43
N LEU A 165 -13.83 -1.72 4.08
CA LEU A 165 -14.06 -1.45 5.51
C LEU A 165 -12.97 -2.06 6.40
N GLY A 166 -12.55 -3.30 6.15
CA GLY A 166 -11.50 -3.95 6.93
C GLY A 166 -10.12 -3.30 6.76
N SER A 167 -9.80 -2.74 5.60
CA SER A 167 -8.56 -1.97 5.40
C SER A 167 -8.59 -0.62 6.12
N VAL A 168 -9.76 0.03 6.19
CA VAL A 168 -9.99 1.28 6.95
C VAL A 168 -9.82 1.03 8.46
N ASP A 169 -10.40 -0.05 8.99
CA ASP A 169 -10.31 -0.37 10.42
C ASP A 169 -8.87 -0.68 10.87
N ILE A 170 -8.08 -1.33 10.01
CA ILE A 170 -6.68 -1.67 10.30
C ILE A 170 -5.78 -0.43 10.27
N CYS A 171 -6.07 0.55 9.41
CA CYS A 171 -5.35 1.83 9.40
C CYS A 171 -5.59 2.62 10.70
N CYS A 172 -6.80 2.53 11.28
CA CYS A 172 -7.12 3.10 12.59
C CYS A 172 -6.47 2.37 13.78
N LEU A 173 -6.23 1.06 13.67
CA LEU A 173 -5.68 0.22 14.75
C LEU A 173 -4.17 0.36 14.95
N LYS A 174 -3.42 0.84 13.95
CA LYS A 174 -1.96 1.08 14.06
C LYS A 174 -1.59 2.44 14.67
N LYS A 175 -2.53 3.08 15.39
CA LYS A 175 -2.29 4.26 16.24
C LYS A 175 -1.24 3.99 17.32
#